data_AF-A0A942Q187-F1
#
_entry.id   AF-A0A942Q187-F1
#
_cell.length_a   1.000
_cell.length_b   1.000
_cell.length_c   1.000
_cell.angle_alpha   90.00
_cell.angle_beta   90.00
_cell.angle_gamma   90.00
#
_symmetry.space_group_name_H-M   'P 1'
#
loop_
_entity.id
_entity.type
_entity.pdbx_description
1 polymer ?
#
loop_
_entity_poly.entity_id
_entity_poly.type
_entity_poly.pdbx_seq_one_letter_code
_entity_poly.pdbx_strand_id
1 'polypeptide(L)'
;MTIGEVVETLSPAYPDLSISKVRFLEEEGLVAPERTQGGYRKFTEKDLARVEIILRLQKEHFLPLAVIREKLSEYDRGKIPAELEETSAVPDPATLPFVDEPPVLVAEAHSALGIPESFIRELAEYGLVVIVRGDQGEEIAPVDRRIAHAAWDLRRYGIEPRHLRMYETFAEREAAFFSQALKPAFRHRTPETRQRLVETLGELTGLTHDLKNHLLRRALARVFEDVV
;
A
#
# COMPACT_ATOMS: atom_id res chain seq x y z
N MET A 1 16.58 26.06 -4.68
CA MET A 1 16.62 25.19 -5.87
C MET A 1 15.47 25.56 -6.80
N THR A 2 15.67 25.44 -8.10
CA THR A 2 14.60 25.60 -9.10
C THR A 2 13.80 24.30 -9.25
N ILE A 3 12.62 24.37 -9.88
CA ILE A 3 11.80 23.17 -10.11
C ILE A 3 12.50 22.12 -10.99
N GLY A 4 13.38 22.56 -11.90
CA GLY A 4 14.17 21.66 -12.74
C GLY A 4 15.22 20.90 -11.93
N GLU A 5 15.94 21.59 -11.05
CA GLU A 5 16.94 20.97 -10.15
C GLU A 5 16.31 19.93 -9.21
N VAL A 6 15.08 20.17 -8.73
CA VAL A 6 14.34 19.20 -7.90
C VAL A 6 14.05 17.91 -8.69
N VAL A 7 13.60 18.05 -9.94
CA VAL A 7 13.32 16.90 -10.82
C VAL A 7 14.60 16.15 -11.15
N GLU A 8 15.69 16.85 -11.50
CA GLU A 8 16.99 16.21 -11.77
C GLU A 8 17.53 15.44 -10.56
N THR A 9 17.36 15.98 -9.36
CA THR A 9 17.83 15.34 -8.11
C THR A 9 17.04 14.07 -7.80
N LEU A 10 15.72 14.05 -8.04
CA LEU A 10 14.83 12.94 -7.71
C LEU A 10 14.60 11.96 -8.88
N SER A 11 14.96 12.33 -10.10
CA SER A 11 14.80 11.50 -11.31
C SER A 11 15.47 10.12 -11.21
N PRO A 12 16.66 9.94 -10.60
CA PRO A 12 17.29 8.62 -10.43
C PRO A 12 16.42 7.63 -9.64
N ALA A 13 15.65 8.10 -8.64
CA ALA A 13 14.77 7.27 -7.82
C ALA A 13 13.32 7.22 -8.36
N TYR A 14 12.91 8.27 -9.09
CA TYR A 14 11.56 8.48 -9.60
C TYR A 14 11.62 8.93 -11.08
N PRO A 15 11.82 8.01 -12.04
CA PRO A 15 11.96 8.36 -13.46
C PRO A 15 10.68 8.96 -14.06
N ASP A 16 9.52 8.70 -13.46
CA ASP A 16 8.22 9.26 -13.88
C ASP A 16 7.94 10.68 -13.33
N LEU A 17 8.89 11.25 -12.57
CA LEU A 17 8.74 12.59 -12.01
C LEU A 17 8.94 13.64 -13.10
N SER A 18 7.92 14.46 -13.34
CA SER A 18 7.98 15.58 -14.26
C SER A 18 7.75 16.91 -13.55
N ILE A 19 8.17 18.01 -14.18
CA ILE A 19 7.91 19.38 -13.71
C ILE A 19 6.40 19.60 -13.49
N SER A 20 5.56 19.06 -14.37
CA SER A 20 4.10 19.13 -14.26
C SER A 20 3.58 18.46 -12.99
N LYS A 21 4.16 17.31 -12.60
CA LYS A 21 3.77 16.61 -11.37
C LYS A 21 4.16 17.39 -10.11
N VAL A 22 5.33 18.03 -10.11
CA VAL A 22 5.76 18.88 -8.98
C VAL A 22 4.86 20.12 -8.85
N ARG A 23 4.45 20.73 -9.97
CA ARG A 23 3.47 21.84 -9.96
C ARG A 23 2.11 21.41 -9.44
N PHE A 24 1.66 20.22 -9.83
CA PHE A 24 0.40 19.66 -9.35
C PHE A 24 0.41 19.44 -7.83
N LEU A 25 1.53 18.98 -7.26
CA LEU A 25 1.68 18.85 -5.80
C LEU A 25 1.68 20.21 -5.08
N GLU A 26 2.20 21.27 -5.70
CA GLU A 26 2.09 22.64 -5.19
C GLU A 26 0.64 23.16 -5.24
N GLU A 27 -0.07 22.94 -6.35
CA GLU A 27 -1.47 23.35 -6.53
C GLU A 27 -2.41 22.65 -5.54
N GLU A 28 -2.16 21.38 -5.25
CA GLU A 28 -2.86 20.61 -4.21
C GLU A 28 -2.42 20.98 -2.77
N GLY A 29 -1.53 21.96 -2.61
CA GLY A 29 -1.11 22.47 -1.31
C GLY A 29 -0.26 21.49 -0.49
N LEU A 30 0.31 20.47 -1.13
CA LEU A 30 1.17 19.48 -0.47
C LEU A 30 2.60 19.97 -0.34
N VAL A 31 3.00 20.96 -1.15
CA VAL A 31 4.31 21.61 -1.13
C VAL A 31 4.11 23.12 -1.22
N ALA A 32 4.84 23.89 -0.42
CA ALA A 32 4.68 25.34 -0.36
C ALA A 32 6.04 26.05 -0.60
N PRO A 33 6.53 26.08 -1.85
CA PRO A 33 7.81 26.71 -2.17
C PRO A 33 7.74 28.22 -1.99
N GLU A 34 8.83 28.82 -1.50
CA GLU A 34 8.92 30.28 -1.35
C GLU A 34 8.96 30.98 -2.72
N ARG A 35 8.26 32.11 -2.84
CA ARG A 35 8.39 33.00 -4.00
C ARG A 35 9.47 34.04 -3.74
N THR A 36 10.45 34.10 -4.62
CA THR A 36 11.44 35.19 -4.59
C THR A 36 10.82 36.51 -5.07
N GLN A 37 11.44 37.64 -4.71
CA GLN A 37 11.00 38.98 -5.16
C GLN A 37 10.90 39.10 -6.69
N GLY A 38 11.62 38.26 -7.44
CA GLY A 38 11.56 38.16 -8.91
C GLY A 38 10.47 37.26 -9.48
N GLY A 39 9.56 36.71 -8.65
CA GLY A 39 8.40 35.93 -9.10
C GLY A 39 8.65 34.45 -9.39
N TYR A 40 9.90 33.97 -9.27
CA TYR A 40 10.24 32.55 -9.46
C TYR A 40 10.10 31.76 -8.16
N ARG A 41 9.70 30.49 -8.29
CA ARG A 41 9.57 29.51 -7.19
C ARG A 41 10.94 29.03 -6.77
N LYS A 42 11.21 29.10 -5.47
CA LYS A 42 12.44 28.62 -4.84
C LYS A 42 12.07 27.49 -3.89
N PHE A 43 12.48 26.29 -4.24
CA PHE A 43 12.36 25.11 -3.39
C PHE A 43 13.52 25.07 -2.39
N THR A 44 13.20 24.79 -1.13
CA THR A 44 14.16 24.54 -0.06
C THR A 44 14.46 23.04 0.06
N GLU A 45 15.49 22.67 0.83
CA GLU A 45 15.78 21.25 1.11
C GLU A 45 14.62 20.56 1.83
N LYS A 46 13.87 21.31 2.67
CA LYS A 46 12.65 20.80 3.31
C LYS A 46 11.56 20.46 2.30
N ASP A 47 11.41 21.28 1.26
CA ASP A 47 10.43 21.03 0.19
C ASP A 47 10.84 19.80 -0.63
N LEU A 48 12.13 19.61 -0.86
CA LEU A 48 12.65 18.43 -1.56
C LEU A 48 12.40 17.15 -0.76
N ALA A 49 12.73 17.13 0.53
CA ALA A 49 12.45 16.01 1.42
C ALA A 49 10.93 15.70 1.48
N ARG A 50 10.10 16.75 1.49
CA ARG A 50 8.64 16.60 1.46
C ARG A 50 8.13 16.02 0.14
N VAL A 51 8.66 16.47 -1.01
CA VAL A 51 8.33 15.88 -2.32
C VAL A 51 8.75 14.42 -2.37
N GLU A 52 9.94 14.09 -1.86
CA GLU A 52 10.42 12.70 -1.77
C GLU A 52 9.49 11.83 -0.92
N ILE A 53 9.06 12.32 0.25
CA ILE A 53 8.08 11.66 1.11
C ILE A 53 6.76 11.40 0.37
N ILE A 54 6.23 12.41 -0.33
CA ILE A 54 4.98 12.27 -1.09
C ILE A 54 5.13 11.21 -2.18
N LEU A 55 6.22 11.25 -2.95
CA LEU A 55 6.47 10.31 -4.02
C LEU A 55 6.68 8.89 -3.49
N ARG A 56 7.34 8.75 -2.34
CA ARG A 56 7.51 7.47 -1.65
C ARG A 56 6.18 6.88 -1.20
N LEU A 57 5.36 7.68 -0.51
CA LEU A 57 4.01 7.25 -0.07
C LEU A 57 3.08 6.91 -1.25
N GLN A 58 3.24 7.57 -2.38
CA GLN A 58 2.51 7.22 -3.60
C GLN A 58 3.01 5.94 -4.27
N LYS A 59 4.33 5.72 -4.26
CA LYS A 59 4.98 4.60 -4.97
C LYS A 59 4.94 3.30 -4.18
N GLU A 60 5.16 3.38 -2.88
CA GLU A 60 5.26 2.22 -1.98
C GLU A 60 3.93 1.91 -1.31
N HIS A 61 3.20 2.96 -0.90
CA HIS A 61 1.99 2.82 -0.09
C HIS A 61 0.69 3.17 -0.84
N PHE A 62 0.79 3.58 -2.11
CA PHE A 62 -0.33 3.90 -2.99
C PHE A 62 -1.37 4.88 -2.41
N LEU A 63 -0.96 5.76 -1.49
CA LEU A 63 -1.89 6.61 -0.74
C LEU A 63 -2.50 7.73 -1.62
N PRO A 64 -3.80 8.05 -1.45
CA PRO A 64 -4.42 9.20 -2.12
C PRO A 64 -3.94 10.53 -1.49
N LEU A 65 -3.95 11.61 -2.30
CA LEU A 65 -3.41 12.92 -1.89
C LEU A 65 -4.04 13.49 -0.62
N ALA A 66 -5.32 13.23 -0.38
CA ALA A 66 -6.03 13.66 0.83
C ALA A 66 -5.43 13.02 2.10
N VAL A 67 -5.14 11.72 2.06
CA VAL A 67 -4.51 10.99 3.17
C VAL A 67 -3.05 11.40 3.31
N ILE A 68 -2.33 11.60 2.20
CA ILE A 68 -0.97 12.12 2.23
C ILE A 68 -0.93 13.50 2.90
N ARG A 69 -1.91 14.38 2.64
CA ARG A 69 -2.01 15.69 3.28
C ARG A 69 -2.15 15.57 4.79
N GLU A 70 -3.01 14.68 5.27
CA GLU A 70 -3.18 14.41 6.70
C GLU A 70 -1.87 13.91 7.33
N LYS A 71 -1.21 12.96 6.68
CA LYS A 71 0.07 12.40 7.15
C LYS A 71 1.21 13.41 7.14
N LEU A 72 1.28 14.28 6.14
CA LEU A 72 2.22 15.40 6.14
C LEU A 72 1.96 16.36 7.30
N SER A 73 0.69 16.58 7.66
CA SER A 73 0.35 17.40 8.83
C SER A 73 0.75 16.76 10.17
N GLU A 74 0.79 15.43 10.24
CA GLU A 74 1.30 14.69 11.40
C GLU A 74 2.83 14.74 11.45
N TYR A 75 3.48 14.62 10.29
CA TYR A 75 4.92 14.81 10.12
C TYR A 75 5.38 16.20 10.57
N ASP A 76 4.63 17.25 10.19
CA ASP A 76 4.88 18.63 10.65
C ASP A 76 4.69 18.81 12.16
N ARG A 77 3.84 17.99 12.79
CA ARG A 77 3.64 17.96 14.24
C ARG A 77 4.68 17.12 14.98
N GLY A 78 5.69 16.60 14.27
CA GLY A 78 6.79 15.82 14.83
C GLY A 78 6.46 14.35 15.06
N LYS A 79 5.34 13.84 14.51
CA LYS A 79 5.05 12.40 14.47
C LYS A 79 5.47 11.85 13.12
N ILE A 80 6.35 10.86 13.09
CA ILE A 80 6.74 10.22 11.83
C ILE A 80 5.56 9.31 11.40
N PRO A 81 4.98 9.49 10.21
CA PRO A 81 4.01 8.56 9.65
C PRO A 81 4.58 7.15 9.66
N ALA A 82 3.79 6.15 10.07
CA ALA A 82 4.24 4.75 10.17
C ALA A 82 4.86 4.23 8.85
N GLU A 83 4.35 4.68 7.71
CA GLU A 83 4.85 4.37 6.37
C GLU A 83 6.20 5.02 6.03
N LEU A 84 6.61 6.03 6.80
CA LEU A 84 7.91 6.68 6.66
C LEU A 84 8.95 6.19 7.66
N GLU A 85 8.53 5.49 8.72
CA GLU A 85 9.43 4.76 9.61
C GLU A 85 10.08 3.54 8.92
N GLU A 86 9.57 3.13 7.76
CA GLU A 86 10.03 1.98 6.96
C GLU A 86 11.38 2.17 6.24
N THR A 87 12.21 3.17 6.58
CA THR A 87 13.57 3.28 5.98
C THR A 87 14.57 2.19 6.38
N SER A 88 14.14 1.16 7.10
CA SER A 88 14.94 -0.05 7.36
C SER A 88 14.15 -1.35 7.28
N ALA A 89 12.90 -1.31 6.81
CA ALA A 89 12.10 -2.50 6.65
C ALA A 89 11.70 -2.60 5.18
N VAL A 90 12.43 -3.43 4.43
CA VAL A 90 11.73 -4.37 3.55
C VAL A 90 10.49 -4.79 4.33
N PRO A 91 9.25 -4.59 3.85
CA PRO A 91 8.09 -4.97 4.63
C PRO A 91 8.32 -6.42 4.97
N ASP A 92 8.59 -6.68 6.26
CA ASP A 92 9.00 -8.01 6.67
C ASP A 92 7.83 -8.88 6.27
N PRO A 93 7.98 -9.77 5.27
CA PRO A 93 6.84 -10.52 4.79
C PRO A 93 6.37 -11.50 5.88
N ALA A 94 7.10 -11.59 7.00
CA ALA A 94 6.74 -12.30 8.22
C ALA A 94 5.85 -11.50 9.19
N THR A 95 5.64 -10.19 8.98
CA THR A 95 4.65 -9.43 9.76
C THR A 95 3.28 -9.71 9.17
N LEU A 96 2.68 -10.84 9.58
CA LEU A 96 1.23 -10.95 9.57
C LEU A 96 0.68 -9.64 10.16
N PRO A 97 -0.26 -8.93 9.49
CA PRO A 97 -0.73 -7.64 9.96
C PRO A 97 -1.62 -7.83 11.19
N PHE A 98 -1.02 -8.24 12.30
CA PHE A 98 -1.57 -8.16 13.64
C PHE A 98 -1.22 -6.79 14.20
N VAL A 99 -1.54 -5.73 13.46
CA VAL A 99 -1.68 -4.43 14.09
C VAL A 99 -2.98 -4.54 14.87
N ASP A 100 -2.93 -4.38 16.19
CA ASP A 100 -4.07 -4.22 17.12
C ASP A 100 -4.86 -2.93 16.79
N GLU A 101 -5.20 -2.73 15.53
CA GLU A 101 -6.13 -1.70 15.11
C GLU A 101 -7.53 -2.21 15.44
N PRO A 102 -8.32 -1.40 16.17
CA PRO A 102 -9.64 -1.81 16.63
C PRO A 102 -10.50 -2.24 15.43
N PRO A 103 -11.36 -3.26 15.62
CA PRO A 103 -12.27 -3.69 14.58
C PRO A 103 -13.15 -2.50 14.16
N VAL A 104 -13.43 -2.41 12.86
CA VAL A 104 -14.25 -1.33 12.30
C VAL A 104 -15.64 -1.89 12.05
N LEU A 105 -16.64 -1.24 12.63
CA LEU A 105 -18.04 -1.59 12.37
C LEU A 105 -18.36 -1.35 10.90
N VAL A 106 -19.06 -2.30 10.28
CA VAL A 106 -19.51 -2.23 8.88
C VAL A 106 -20.36 -0.98 8.65
N ALA A 107 -21.18 -0.60 9.62
CA ALA A 107 -21.97 0.64 9.60
C ALA A 107 -21.11 1.92 9.64
N GLU A 108 -19.92 1.86 10.24
CA GLU A 108 -18.97 2.98 10.35
C GLU A 108 -17.89 2.94 9.25
N ALA A 109 -17.93 1.96 8.35
CA ALA A 109 -16.94 1.81 7.29
C ALA A 109 -16.81 3.07 6.43
N HIS A 110 -17.90 3.80 6.21
CA HIS A 110 -17.85 5.05 5.45
C HIS A 110 -17.08 6.15 6.17
N SER A 111 -17.32 6.35 7.47
CA SER A 111 -16.63 7.37 8.27
C SER A 111 -15.20 6.99 8.60
N ALA A 112 -14.94 5.71 8.86
CA ALA A 112 -13.63 5.23 9.30
C ALA A 112 -12.67 4.93 8.12
N LEU A 113 -13.19 4.40 7.01
CA LEU A 113 -12.39 3.95 5.87
C LEU A 113 -12.65 4.75 4.59
N GLY A 114 -13.68 5.60 4.56
CA GLY A 114 -14.10 6.27 3.33
C GLY A 114 -14.75 5.31 2.30
N ILE A 115 -15.13 4.10 2.72
CA ILE A 115 -15.68 3.05 1.87
C ILE A 115 -17.17 2.84 2.23
N PRO A 116 -18.10 2.89 1.27
CA PRO A 116 -19.51 2.70 1.57
C PRO A 116 -19.80 1.28 2.06
N GLU A 117 -20.72 1.18 3.01
CA GLU A 117 -21.14 -0.10 3.60
C GLU A 117 -21.55 -1.14 2.54
N SER A 118 -22.28 -0.70 1.52
CA SER A 118 -22.71 -1.55 0.42
C SER A 118 -21.55 -2.24 -0.29
N PHE A 119 -20.40 -1.56 -0.42
CA PHE A 119 -19.22 -2.13 -1.06
C PHE A 119 -18.51 -3.13 -0.16
N ILE A 120 -18.43 -2.89 1.15
CA ILE A 120 -17.91 -3.88 2.11
C ILE A 120 -18.75 -5.16 2.07
N ARG A 121 -20.07 -5.03 2.02
CA ARG A 121 -20.98 -6.18 1.89
C ARG A 121 -20.78 -6.92 0.58
N GLU A 122 -20.57 -6.21 -0.52
CA GLU A 122 -20.24 -6.81 -1.82
C GLU A 122 -18.90 -7.57 -1.76
N LEU A 123 -17.86 -6.99 -1.17
CA LEU A 123 -16.58 -7.68 -0.97
C LEU A 123 -16.75 -8.97 -0.16
N ALA A 124 -17.62 -8.95 0.86
CA ALA A 124 -17.91 -10.13 1.68
C ALA A 124 -18.68 -11.21 0.90
N GLU A 125 -19.62 -10.82 0.04
CA GLU A 125 -20.32 -11.74 -0.87
C GLU A 125 -19.35 -12.44 -1.82
N TYR A 126 -18.36 -11.69 -2.33
CA TYR A 126 -17.27 -12.24 -3.12
C TYR A 126 -16.15 -12.88 -2.28
N GLY A 127 -16.29 -12.99 -0.97
CA GLY A 127 -15.34 -13.68 -0.09
C GLY A 127 -13.95 -13.03 -0.04
N LEU A 128 -13.84 -11.74 -0.37
CA LEU A 128 -12.59 -10.99 -0.31
C LEU A 128 -12.33 -10.40 1.09
N VAL A 129 -13.41 -10.23 1.87
CA VAL A 129 -13.34 -9.78 3.26
C VAL A 129 -14.30 -10.60 4.09
N VAL A 130 -13.99 -10.76 5.37
CA VAL A 130 -14.82 -11.47 6.33
C VAL A 130 -15.49 -10.45 7.25
N ILE A 131 -16.82 -10.49 7.27
CA ILE A 131 -17.62 -9.77 8.25
C ILE A 131 -17.80 -10.69 9.45
N VAL A 132 -17.26 -10.27 10.60
CA VAL A 132 -17.43 -10.96 11.87
C VAL A 132 -18.49 -10.26 12.71
N ARG A 133 -19.16 -11.02 13.59
CA ARG A 133 -20.13 -10.44 14.52
C ARG A 133 -19.43 -10.18 15.86
N GLY A 134 -19.10 -8.93 16.11
CA GLY A 134 -18.50 -8.46 17.35
C GLY A 134 -19.55 -8.04 18.39
N ASP A 135 -19.05 -7.49 19.50
CA ASP A 135 -19.88 -7.06 20.63
C ASP A 135 -20.77 -5.85 20.30
N GLN A 136 -20.32 -5.01 19.36
CA GLN A 136 -20.99 -3.77 18.95
C GLN A 136 -21.78 -3.92 17.63
N GLY A 137 -21.62 -5.03 16.90
CA GLY A 137 -22.32 -5.27 15.64
C GLY A 137 -21.54 -6.10 14.63
N GLU A 138 -21.87 -5.93 13.36
CA GLU A 138 -21.09 -6.49 12.25
C GLU A 138 -19.81 -5.66 12.06
N GLU A 139 -18.66 -6.32 12.09
CA GLU A 139 -17.33 -5.71 12.07
C GLU A 139 -16.48 -6.32 10.96
N ILE A 140 -15.60 -5.51 10.37
CA ILE A 140 -14.60 -5.94 9.39
C ILE A 140 -13.35 -6.37 10.14
N ALA A 141 -12.81 -7.54 9.80
CA ALA A 141 -11.56 -7.99 10.38
C ALA A 141 -10.43 -6.98 10.09
N PRO A 142 -9.56 -6.66 11.07
CA PRO A 142 -8.45 -5.72 10.89
C PRO A 142 -7.57 -6.00 9.66
N VAL A 143 -7.31 -7.28 9.42
CA VAL A 143 -6.50 -7.78 8.31
C VAL A 143 -7.13 -7.49 6.93
N ASP A 144 -8.46 -7.41 6.88
CA ASP A 144 -9.23 -7.24 5.64
C ASP A 144 -9.42 -5.77 5.26
N ARG A 145 -9.14 -4.82 6.16
CA ARG A 145 -9.23 -3.38 5.85
C ARG A 145 -8.34 -2.99 4.68
N ARG A 146 -7.11 -3.51 4.64
CA ARG A 146 -6.18 -3.26 3.53
C ARG A 146 -6.70 -3.84 2.21
N ILE A 147 -7.34 -5.01 2.26
CA ILE A 147 -7.99 -5.62 1.09
C ILE A 147 -9.14 -4.74 0.61
N ALA A 148 -9.98 -4.24 1.53
CA ALA A 148 -11.09 -3.36 1.19
C ALA A 148 -10.64 -2.07 0.50
N HIS A 149 -9.57 -1.43 0.99
CA HIS A 149 -8.97 -0.25 0.35
C HIS A 149 -8.43 -0.55 -1.04
N ALA A 150 -7.64 -1.63 -1.19
CA ALA A 150 -7.09 -2.02 -2.48
C ALA A 150 -8.20 -2.28 -3.51
N ALA A 151 -9.26 -2.99 -3.11
CA ALA A 151 -10.41 -3.23 -3.96
C ALA A 151 -11.17 -1.95 -4.31
N TRP A 152 -11.33 -1.02 -3.36
CA TRP A 152 -11.99 0.26 -3.56
C TRP A 152 -11.27 1.15 -4.58
N ASP A 153 -9.94 1.12 -4.60
CA ASP A 153 -9.13 1.89 -5.55
C ASP A 153 -9.16 1.27 -6.95
N LEU A 154 -9.16 -0.05 -7.06
CA LEU A 154 -9.22 -0.76 -8.35
C LEU A 154 -10.50 -0.44 -9.14
N ARG A 155 -11.58 -0.05 -8.45
CA ARG A 155 -12.84 0.37 -9.09
C ARG A 155 -12.66 1.54 -10.06
N ARG A 156 -11.67 2.42 -9.85
CA ARG A 156 -11.39 3.56 -10.74
C ARG A 156 -10.97 3.13 -12.15
N TYR A 157 -10.58 1.87 -12.30
CA TYR A 157 -10.24 1.23 -13.57
C TYR A 157 -11.32 0.27 -14.08
N GLY A 158 -12.53 0.28 -13.48
CA GLY A 158 -13.62 -0.64 -13.82
C GLY A 158 -13.43 -2.07 -13.30
N ILE A 159 -12.51 -2.28 -12.36
CA ILE A 159 -12.28 -3.59 -11.75
C ILE A 159 -13.17 -3.71 -10.51
N GLU A 160 -14.14 -4.61 -10.58
CA GLU A 160 -15.12 -4.86 -9.52
C GLU A 160 -14.74 -6.10 -8.67
N PRO A 161 -15.33 -6.25 -7.46
CA PRO A 161 -15.08 -7.37 -6.55
C PRO A 161 -15.11 -8.76 -7.21
N ARG A 162 -16.06 -9.02 -8.13
CA ARG A 162 -16.14 -10.28 -8.88
C ARG A 162 -14.87 -10.64 -9.67
N HIS A 163 -14.13 -9.64 -10.15
CA HIS A 163 -12.88 -9.87 -10.89
C HIS A 163 -11.72 -10.19 -9.94
N LEU A 164 -11.81 -9.79 -8.67
CA LEU A 164 -10.74 -9.95 -7.69
C LEU A 164 -10.69 -11.35 -7.08
N ARG A 165 -11.75 -12.15 -7.23
CA ARG A 165 -11.81 -13.58 -6.82
C ARG A 165 -10.60 -14.40 -7.28
N MET A 166 -10.02 -14.06 -8.42
CA MET A 166 -8.81 -14.75 -8.92
C MET A 166 -7.61 -14.58 -7.98
N TYR A 167 -7.48 -13.43 -7.32
CA TYR A 167 -6.40 -13.17 -6.36
C TYR A 167 -6.63 -13.95 -5.07
N GLU A 168 -7.87 -14.01 -4.59
CA GLU A 168 -8.26 -14.79 -3.40
C GLU A 168 -7.95 -16.28 -3.59
N THR A 169 -8.46 -16.87 -4.68
CA THR A 169 -8.20 -18.29 -5.00
C THR A 169 -6.71 -18.58 -5.15
N PHE A 170 -5.95 -17.62 -5.69
CA PHE A 170 -4.50 -17.77 -5.80
C PHE A 170 -3.82 -17.74 -4.43
N ALA A 171 -4.19 -16.79 -3.55
CA ALA A 171 -3.66 -16.66 -2.21
C ALA A 171 -3.94 -17.92 -1.36
N GLU A 172 -5.15 -18.46 -1.42
CA GLU A 172 -5.51 -19.72 -0.75
C GLU A 172 -4.64 -20.90 -1.23
N ARG A 173 -4.43 -21.02 -2.55
CA ARG A 173 -3.59 -22.08 -3.14
C ARG A 173 -2.14 -21.94 -2.73
N GLU A 174 -1.63 -20.72 -2.69
CA GLU A 174 -0.26 -20.44 -2.28
C GLU A 174 -0.06 -20.75 -0.79
N ALA A 175 -0.98 -20.33 0.07
CA ALA A 175 -0.95 -20.68 1.49
C ALA A 175 -1.01 -22.21 1.70
N ALA A 176 -1.84 -22.92 0.93
CA ALA A 176 -1.90 -24.38 0.96
C ALA A 176 -0.58 -25.02 0.51
N PHE A 177 0.06 -24.48 -0.53
CA PHE A 177 1.36 -24.92 -1.02
C PHE A 177 2.46 -24.71 0.03
N PHE A 178 2.54 -23.52 0.65
CA PHE A 178 3.49 -23.24 1.74
C PHE A 178 3.26 -24.18 2.92
N SER A 179 2.00 -24.38 3.31
CA SER A 179 1.64 -25.32 4.36
C SER A 179 2.14 -26.73 4.05
N GLN A 180 1.94 -27.22 2.83
CA GLN A 180 2.40 -28.54 2.40
C GLN A 180 3.94 -28.66 2.37
N ALA A 181 4.63 -27.64 1.86
CA ALA A 181 6.08 -27.62 1.77
C ALA A 181 6.76 -27.59 3.15
N LEU A 182 6.19 -26.84 4.10
CA LEU A 182 6.79 -26.62 5.42
C LEU A 182 6.34 -27.67 6.46
N LYS A 183 5.18 -28.32 6.30
CA LYS A 183 4.65 -29.35 7.22
C LYS A 183 5.70 -30.39 7.69
N PRO A 184 6.57 -30.96 6.84
CA PRO A 184 7.56 -31.94 7.26
C PRO A 184 8.64 -31.37 8.18
N ALA A 185 9.09 -30.14 7.93
CA ALA A 185 10.16 -29.48 8.67
C ALA A 185 9.71 -28.96 10.05
N PHE A 186 8.42 -28.66 10.20
CA PHE A 186 7.86 -28.02 11.40
C PHE A 186 6.90 -28.93 12.18
N ARG A 187 7.12 -30.26 12.12
CA ARG A 187 6.28 -31.26 12.80
C ARG A 187 6.27 -31.12 14.32
N HIS A 188 7.36 -30.66 14.92
CA HIS A 188 7.47 -30.41 16.35
C HIS A 188 7.23 -28.93 16.66
N ARG A 189 6.22 -28.61 17.47
CA ARG A 189 5.85 -27.23 17.82
C ARG A 189 6.62 -26.74 19.05
N THR A 190 7.94 -26.61 18.95
CA THR A 190 8.70 -25.87 19.98
C THR A 190 8.67 -24.36 19.67
N PRO A 191 8.90 -23.48 20.66
CA PRO A 191 8.98 -22.04 20.44
C PRO A 191 10.01 -21.64 19.36
N GLU A 192 11.16 -22.30 19.34
CA GLU A 192 12.25 -22.06 18.36
C GLU A 192 11.84 -22.49 16.95
N THR A 193 11.15 -23.64 16.83
CA THR A 193 10.61 -24.11 15.55
C THR A 193 9.50 -23.18 15.05
N ARG A 194 8.71 -22.58 15.94
CA ARG A 194 7.70 -21.58 15.56
C ARG A 194 8.32 -20.29 15.03
N GLN A 195 9.38 -19.80 15.66
CA GLN A 195 10.08 -18.60 15.22
C GLN A 195 10.70 -18.80 13.83
N ARG A 196 11.41 -19.90 13.62
CA ARG A 196 11.97 -20.25 12.30
C ARG A 196 10.90 -20.41 11.23
N LEU A 197 9.70 -20.89 11.59
CA LEU A 197 8.58 -21.02 10.65
C LEU A 197 8.13 -19.65 10.16
N VAL A 198 8.01 -18.68 11.07
CA VAL A 198 7.60 -17.31 10.74
C VAL A 198 8.65 -16.64 9.85
N GLU A 199 9.93 -16.76 10.20
CA GLU A 199 11.05 -16.27 9.37
C GLU A 199 11.03 -16.88 7.96
N THR A 200 10.89 -18.22 7.87
CA THR A 200 10.84 -18.93 6.58
C THR A 200 9.62 -18.54 5.74
N LEU A 201 8.46 -18.36 6.37
CA LEU A 201 7.24 -17.88 5.70
C LEU A 201 7.42 -16.46 5.16
N GLY A 202 8.13 -15.60 5.90
CA GLY A 202 8.51 -14.28 5.42
C GLY A 202 9.37 -14.36 4.16
N GLU A 203 10.47 -15.10 4.22
CA GLU A 203 11.35 -15.28 3.05
C GLU A 203 10.59 -15.83 1.83
N LEU A 204 9.74 -16.85 2.02
CA LEU A 204 8.93 -17.43 0.93
C LEU A 204 7.94 -16.43 0.34
N THR A 205 7.29 -15.62 1.17
CA THR A 205 6.32 -14.62 0.72
C THR A 205 7.02 -13.53 -0.10
N GLY A 206 8.20 -13.08 0.31
CA GLY A 206 9.02 -12.14 -0.46
C GLY A 206 9.44 -12.70 -1.82
N LEU A 207 10.03 -13.91 -1.84
CA LEU A 207 10.49 -14.55 -3.07
C LEU A 207 9.35 -14.81 -4.07
N THR A 208 8.18 -15.23 -3.57
CA THR A 208 7.03 -15.48 -4.44
C THR A 208 6.38 -14.19 -4.93
N HIS A 209 6.43 -13.10 -4.16
CA HIS A 209 6.02 -11.77 -4.63
C HIS A 209 6.86 -11.33 -5.83
N ASP A 210 8.18 -11.41 -5.74
CA ASP A 210 9.09 -11.06 -6.84
C ASP A 210 8.84 -11.91 -8.09
N LEU A 211 8.69 -13.23 -7.90
CA LEU A 211 8.37 -14.15 -8.99
C LEU A 211 7.08 -13.75 -9.71
N LYS A 212 5.99 -13.47 -8.96
CA LYS A 212 4.71 -13.05 -9.54
C LYS A 212 4.84 -11.75 -10.32
N ASN A 213 5.57 -10.77 -9.79
CA ASN A 213 5.81 -9.50 -10.46
C ASN A 213 6.53 -9.70 -11.80
N HIS A 214 7.57 -10.54 -11.85
CA HIS A 214 8.27 -10.86 -13.08
C HIS A 214 7.39 -11.62 -14.08
N LEU A 215 6.60 -12.59 -13.61
CA LEU A 215 5.66 -13.35 -14.45
C LEU A 215 4.59 -12.43 -15.04
N LEU A 216 4.04 -11.52 -14.24
CA LEU A 216 3.04 -10.54 -14.67
C LEU A 216 3.63 -9.59 -15.72
N ARG A 217 4.81 -9.01 -15.47
CA ARG A 217 5.50 -8.15 -16.44
C ARG A 217 5.72 -8.86 -17.78
N ARG A 218 6.17 -10.12 -17.74
CA ARG A 218 6.34 -10.93 -18.95
C ARG A 218 5.03 -11.20 -19.68
N ALA A 219 3.94 -11.48 -18.94
CA ALA A 219 2.63 -11.72 -19.53
C ALA A 219 2.07 -10.44 -20.16
N LEU A 220 2.18 -9.30 -19.46
CA LEU A 220 1.77 -7.99 -19.97
C LEU A 220 2.55 -7.61 -21.22
N ALA A 221 3.87 -7.81 -21.24
CA ALA A 221 4.68 -7.53 -22.42
C ALA A 221 4.18 -8.27 -23.67
N ARG A 222 3.74 -9.54 -23.52
CA ARG A 222 3.17 -10.32 -24.64
C ARG A 222 1.78 -9.86 -25.06
N VAL A 223 0.98 -9.38 -24.12
CA VAL A 223 -0.41 -8.94 -24.40
C VAL A 223 -0.43 -7.54 -25.02
N PHE A 224 0.52 -6.69 -24.63
CA PHE A 224 0.63 -5.30 -25.09
C PHE A 224 1.80 -5.08 -26.05
N GLU A 225 2.30 -6.15 -26.68
CA GLU A 225 3.41 -6.13 -27.65
C GLU A 225 3.12 -5.21 -28.85
N ASP A 226 1.83 -5.01 -29.20
CA ASP A 226 1.39 -4.13 -30.29
C ASP A 226 1.13 -2.67 -29.85
N VAL A 227 1.23 -2.35 -28.56
CA VAL A 227 0.87 -1.03 -27.99
C VAL A 227 2.10 -0.20 -27.59
N VAL A 228 3.30 -0.80 -27.59
CA VAL A 228 4.58 -0.17 -27.20
C VAL A 228 5.54 -0.06 -28.38
#